data_AF-A0A942ZBN7-F1
#
_entry.id   AF-A0A942ZBN7-F1
#
_cell.length_a   1.000
_cell.length_b   1.000
_cell.length_c   1.000
_cell.angle_alpha   90.00
_cell.angle_beta   90.00
_cell.angle_gamma   90.00
#
_symmetry.space_group_name_H-M   'P 1'
#
loop_
_entity.id
_entity.type
_entity.pdbx_description
1 polymer ?
#
loop_
_entity_poly.entity_id
_entity_poly.type
_entity_poly.pdbx_seq_one_letter_code
_entity_poly.pdbx_strand_id
1 'polypeptide(L)'
;MKKKSFKNLIAAAIIFCVMQTSSIAADAPKPSMRPGIQPPSQPNDFIKNTKANNKKKKIEIYTDENGIQISKAQKERSEQLKKTYKGVTKDERIMEALELLKGGLGDFSRKAIMGNNLSEKPMIVEFSNLSNFGQAYSNFDALGWKKKNRLYIHINEKHQDAPTPALAAVLAHEALHQDDFNSLNEETYAWTLEAAVWTKLSEKDPKYNDSMHPLVIRENTLKKLFIKGNYTSKFIRKTVYSNPGYANLPSRSPGFEDDSL
;
A
#
# COMPACT_ATOMS: atom_id res chain seq x y z
N MET A 1 -40.58 37.17 -6.57
CA MET A 1 -39.35 36.44 -6.94
C MET A 1 -39.11 35.31 -5.93
N LYS A 2 -39.18 34.06 -6.37
CA LYS A 2 -39.00 32.86 -5.52
C LYS A 2 -37.50 32.59 -5.30
N LYS A 3 -37.05 32.58 -4.04
CA LYS A 3 -35.70 32.12 -3.65
C LYS A 3 -35.60 30.61 -3.90
N LYS A 4 -34.75 30.19 -4.84
CA LYS A 4 -34.37 28.78 -4.99
C LYS A 4 -33.25 28.46 -4.00
N SER A 5 -33.55 27.52 -3.11
CA SER A 5 -32.59 26.85 -2.22
C SER A 5 -31.60 26.04 -3.07
N PHE A 6 -30.31 26.35 -2.95
CA PHE A 6 -29.23 25.51 -3.48
C PHE A 6 -29.09 24.31 -2.54
N LYS A 7 -29.50 23.13 -3.01
CA LYS A 7 -29.14 21.86 -2.38
C LYS A 7 -27.68 21.57 -2.72
N ASN A 8 -26.88 21.30 -1.70
CA ASN A 8 -25.51 20.82 -1.80
C ASN A 8 -25.45 19.58 -2.70
N LEU A 9 -24.82 19.69 -3.87
CA LEU A 9 -24.30 18.53 -4.59
C LEU A 9 -22.99 18.13 -3.92
N ILE A 10 -22.97 16.96 -3.28
CA ILE A 10 -21.72 16.26 -2.97
C ILE A 10 -21.35 15.55 -4.26
N ALA A 11 -20.31 16.03 -4.96
CA ALA A 11 -19.69 15.28 -6.03
C ALA A 11 -18.87 14.16 -5.39
N ALA A 12 -19.32 12.91 -5.51
CA ALA A 12 -18.46 11.75 -5.28
C ALA A 12 -17.85 11.41 -6.63
N ALA A 13 -16.52 11.51 -6.75
CA ALA A 13 -15.81 11.07 -7.94
C ALA A 13 -15.90 9.53 -8.03
N ILE A 14 -16.60 9.05 -9.05
CA ILE A 14 -16.69 7.62 -9.38
C ILE A 14 -15.40 7.22 -10.08
N ILE A 15 -14.45 6.74 -9.30
CA ILE A 15 -13.26 6.02 -9.79
C ILE A 15 -13.76 4.63 -10.23
N PHE A 16 -13.14 3.94 -11.20
CA PHE A 16 -13.34 2.50 -11.43
C PHE A 16 -12.04 1.81 -11.80
N CYS A 17 -11.51 1.01 -10.88
CA CYS A 17 -10.22 0.33 -11.05
C CYS A 17 -10.44 -1.19 -11.05
N VAL A 18 -10.53 -1.77 -12.25
CA VAL A 18 -10.45 -3.22 -12.49
C VAL A 18 -9.44 -3.44 -13.60
N MET A 19 -8.25 -3.95 -13.26
CA MET A 19 -7.37 -4.50 -14.29
C MET A 19 -7.85 -5.91 -14.65
N GLN A 20 -8.44 -6.08 -15.83
CA GLN A 20 -8.65 -7.40 -16.41
C GLN A 20 -7.28 -7.96 -16.84
N THR A 21 -6.79 -8.97 -16.12
CA THR A 21 -5.60 -9.71 -16.54
C THR A 21 -5.97 -10.66 -17.67
N SER A 22 -5.57 -10.35 -18.91
CA SER A 22 -5.57 -11.33 -20.00
C SER A 22 -4.40 -12.28 -19.81
N SER A 23 -4.70 -13.55 -19.54
CA SER A 23 -3.72 -14.62 -19.41
C SER A 23 -3.00 -14.86 -20.74
N ILE A 24 -1.71 -14.55 -20.81
CA ILE A 24 -0.82 -15.08 -21.86
C ILE A 24 -0.08 -16.25 -21.22
N ALA A 25 -0.46 -17.46 -21.64
CA ALA A 25 0.24 -18.69 -21.28
C ALA A 25 1.65 -18.67 -21.90
N ALA A 26 2.66 -18.88 -21.07
CA ALA A 26 4.02 -19.20 -21.51
C ALA A 26 4.38 -20.55 -20.88
N ASP A 27 4.71 -21.52 -21.73
CA ASP A 27 5.11 -22.87 -21.36
C ASP A 27 6.37 -22.87 -20.48
N ALA A 28 6.26 -23.50 -19.31
CA ALA A 28 7.40 -23.77 -18.43
C ALA A 28 7.95 -25.19 -18.68
N PRO A 29 9.27 -25.37 -18.83
CA PRO A 29 9.87 -26.70 -18.90
C PRO A 29 9.92 -27.37 -17.52
N LYS A 30 9.68 -28.69 -17.50
CA LYS A 30 9.68 -29.56 -16.31
C LYS A 30 11.04 -29.59 -15.58
N PRO A 31 11.06 -29.56 -14.23
CA PRO A 31 12.28 -29.80 -13.47
C PRO A 31 12.60 -31.29 -13.33
N SER A 32 13.85 -31.63 -13.59
CA SER A 32 14.47 -32.95 -13.37
C SER A 32 14.80 -33.14 -11.88
N MET A 33 14.44 -34.30 -11.33
CA MET A 33 14.82 -34.71 -9.98
C MET A 33 16.31 -35.07 -9.92
N ARG A 34 16.97 -34.68 -8.82
CA ARG A 34 18.21 -35.31 -8.33
C ARG A 34 18.10 -35.59 -6.82
N PRO A 35 18.79 -36.64 -6.31
CA PRO A 35 18.57 -37.17 -4.97
C PRO A 35 19.25 -36.34 -3.88
N GLY A 36 18.64 -36.38 -2.68
CA GLY A 36 19.05 -35.61 -1.51
C GLY A 36 20.41 -35.99 -0.92
N ILE A 37 21.10 -34.97 -0.43
CA ILE A 37 22.31 -35.07 0.39
C ILE A 37 21.93 -34.49 1.76
N GLN A 38 22.00 -35.33 2.80
CA GLN A 38 21.85 -34.91 4.20
C GLN A 38 23.01 -34.00 4.61
N PRO A 39 22.78 -32.93 5.38
CA PRO A 39 23.87 -32.20 6.02
C PRO A 39 24.35 -32.93 7.29
N PRO A 40 25.67 -32.88 7.60
CA PRO A 40 26.25 -33.56 8.75
C PRO A 40 25.91 -32.86 10.08
N SER A 41 25.67 -33.67 11.10
CA SER A 41 25.62 -33.26 12.50
C SER A 41 26.99 -32.75 12.96
N GLN A 42 27.03 -31.57 13.58
CA GLN A 42 28.19 -31.05 14.29
C GLN A 42 27.96 -31.11 15.81
N PRO A 43 29.01 -31.35 16.61
CA PRO A 43 28.87 -31.68 18.02
C PRO A 43 28.72 -30.44 18.91
N ASN A 44 27.91 -30.59 19.95
CA ASN A 44 27.83 -29.69 21.09
C ASN A 44 29.13 -29.79 21.90
N ASP A 45 29.91 -28.71 21.96
CA ASP A 45 30.83 -28.45 23.07
C ASP A 45 31.14 -26.96 23.13
N PHE A 46 30.59 -26.27 24.14
CA PHE A 46 31.25 -25.20 24.91
C PHE A 46 30.27 -24.65 25.95
N ILE A 47 30.15 -25.33 27.09
CA ILE A 47 29.69 -24.68 28.33
C ILE A 47 30.88 -24.62 29.28
N LYS A 48 31.60 -23.49 29.24
CA LYS A 48 32.44 -23.08 30.36
C LYS A 48 31.56 -22.43 31.42
N ASN A 49 31.53 -23.11 32.55
CA ASN A 49 30.90 -22.77 33.80
C ASN A 49 31.28 -21.34 34.26
N THR A 50 30.30 -20.44 34.36
CA THR A 50 30.43 -19.18 35.10
C THR A 50 29.32 -19.11 36.14
N LYS A 51 29.71 -19.22 37.42
CA LYS A 51 28.86 -18.89 38.56
C LYS A 51 28.57 -17.39 38.54
N ALA A 52 27.30 -16.98 38.40
CA ALA A 52 26.87 -15.63 38.79
C ALA A 52 25.35 -15.53 39.02
N ASN A 53 24.98 -15.21 40.27
CA ASN A 53 23.77 -14.52 40.71
C ASN A 53 22.38 -15.03 40.27
N ASN A 54 21.82 -15.93 41.09
CA ASN A 54 20.38 -16.18 41.19
C ASN A 54 19.64 -14.97 41.80
N LYS A 55 19.47 -13.89 41.05
CA LYS A 55 18.26 -13.07 41.16
C LYS A 55 17.27 -13.67 40.16
N LYS A 56 16.12 -14.16 40.63
CA LYS A 56 15.00 -14.59 39.77
C LYS A 56 14.66 -13.43 38.84
N LYS A 57 15.25 -13.42 37.64
CA LYS A 57 14.92 -12.48 36.58
C LYS A 57 13.52 -12.87 36.14
N LYS A 58 12.52 -12.08 36.51
CA LYS A 58 11.16 -12.23 35.99
C LYS A 58 11.28 -12.12 34.47
N ILE A 59 11.10 -13.23 33.76
CA ILE A 59 11.10 -13.24 32.30
C ILE A 59 9.82 -12.52 31.90
N GLU A 60 9.95 -11.27 31.46
CA GLU A 60 8.83 -10.54 30.88
C GLU A 60 8.54 -11.13 29.52
N ILE A 61 7.41 -11.83 29.42
CA ILE A 61 6.86 -12.34 28.17
C ILE A 61 5.98 -11.24 27.59
N TYR A 62 6.28 -10.81 26.37
CA TYR A 62 5.45 -9.88 25.62
C TYR A 62 4.73 -10.65 24.53
N THR A 63 3.49 -10.26 24.23
CA THR A 63 2.70 -10.82 23.14
C THR A 63 2.20 -9.71 22.23
N ASP A 64 1.98 -10.03 20.96
CA ASP A 64 1.24 -9.17 20.04
C ASP A 64 -0.28 -9.25 20.29
N GLU A 65 -1.06 -8.60 19.42
CA GLU A 65 -2.53 -8.58 19.47
C GLU A 65 -3.18 -9.96 19.29
N ASN A 66 -2.46 -10.92 18.72
CA ASN A 66 -2.92 -12.30 18.51
C ASN A 66 -2.40 -13.26 19.59
N GLY A 67 -1.71 -12.75 20.61
CA GLY A 67 -1.15 -13.56 21.69
C GLY A 67 0.18 -14.26 21.32
N ILE A 68 0.79 -13.93 20.18
CA ILE A 68 2.07 -14.50 19.76
C ILE A 68 3.21 -13.81 20.51
N GLN A 69 4.15 -14.59 21.03
CA GLN A 69 5.28 -14.06 21.80
C GLN A 69 6.19 -13.18 20.92
N ILE A 70 6.48 -11.96 21.39
CA ILE A 70 7.36 -10.99 20.73
C ILE A 70 8.50 -10.56 21.65
N SER A 71 9.57 -10.05 21.04
CA SER A 71 10.68 -9.45 21.77
C SER A 71 10.30 -8.09 22.37
N LYS A 72 11.04 -7.67 23.41
CA LYS A 72 10.92 -6.32 24.00
C LYS A 72 11.05 -5.21 22.93
N ALA A 73 12.02 -5.35 22.02
CA ALA A 73 12.26 -4.39 20.96
C ALA A 73 11.08 -4.27 19.98
N GLN A 74 10.44 -5.39 19.63
CA GLN A 74 9.23 -5.39 18.80
C GLN A 74 8.09 -4.67 19.51
N LYS A 75 7.90 -4.90 20.81
CA LYS A 75 6.89 -4.19 21.61
C LYS A 75 7.16 -2.69 21.65
N GLU A 76 8.38 -2.28 21.99
CA GLU A 76 8.77 -0.86 22.04
C GLU A 76 8.58 -0.16 20.69
N ARG A 77 8.91 -0.85 19.59
CA ARG A 77 8.66 -0.37 18.23
C ARG A 77 7.16 -0.20 17.96
N SER A 78 6.34 -1.20 18.26
CA SER A 78 4.88 -1.12 18.08
C SER A 78 4.29 0.07 18.85
N GLU A 79 4.68 0.28 20.11
CA GLU A 79 4.23 1.43 20.91
C GLU A 79 4.68 2.77 20.33
N GLN A 80 5.91 2.84 19.80
CA GLN A 80 6.41 4.03 19.13
C GLN A 80 5.62 4.34 17.85
N LEU A 81 5.29 3.31 17.06
CA LEU A 81 4.49 3.46 15.85
C LEU A 81 3.06 3.91 16.19
N LYS A 82 2.41 3.29 17.19
CA LYS A 82 1.10 3.70 17.69
C LYS A 82 1.09 5.18 18.10
N LYS A 83 2.13 5.63 18.81
CA LYS A 83 2.28 7.05 19.19
C LYS A 83 2.44 7.96 17.97
N THR A 84 3.24 7.54 17.00
CA THR A 84 3.54 8.32 15.79
C THR A 84 2.30 8.45 14.89
N TYR A 85 1.55 7.36 14.72
CA TYR A 85 0.46 7.23 13.76
C TYR A 85 -0.94 7.32 14.38
N LYS A 86 -1.06 7.68 15.67
CA LYS A 86 -2.34 7.77 16.42
C LYS A 86 -3.47 8.57 15.73
N GLY A 87 -3.11 9.53 14.88
CA GLY A 87 -4.06 10.38 14.16
C GLY A 87 -4.39 9.88 12.75
N VAL A 88 -3.69 8.84 12.29
CA VAL A 88 -3.75 8.27 10.94
C VAL A 88 -4.51 6.95 10.95
N THR A 89 -4.08 6.00 11.79
CA THR A 89 -4.65 4.65 11.81
C THR A 89 -4.51 4.00 13.19
N LYS A 90 -5.23 2.91 13.41
CA LYS A 90 -5.05 1.99 14.54
C LYS A 90 -4.39 0.67 14.14
N ASP A 91 -4.28 0.41 12.84
CA ASP A 91 -3.78 -0.85 12.29
C ASP A 91 -2.26 -0.83 12.20
N GLU A 92 -1.59 -1.78 12.86
CA GLU A 92 -0.12 -1.83 12.89
C GLU A 92 0.49 -2.12 11.51
N ARG A 93 -0.20 -2.85 10.62
CA ARG A 93 0.30 -3.16 9.27
C ARG A 93 0.33 -1.90 8.40
N ILE A 94 -0.68 -1.04 8.53
CA ILE A 94 -0.68 0.28 7.88
C ILE A 94 0.46 1.14 8.45
N MET A 95 0.71 1.12 9.77
CA MET A 95 1.84 1.86 10.36
C MET A 95 3.20 1.39 9.80
N GLU A 96 3.38 0.07 9.69
CA GLU A 96 4.56 -0.56 9.10
C GLU A 96 4.72 -0.20 7.61
N ALA A 97 3.63 -0.22 6.84
CA ALA A 97 3.62 0.21 5.45
C ALA A 97 4.06 1.68 5.29
N LEU A 98 3.61 2.57 6.19
CA LEU A 98 4.05 3.97 6.19
C LEU A 98 5.53 4.12 6.53
N GLU A 99 6.09 3.30 7.42
CA GLU A 99 7.54 3.33 7.68
C GLU A 99 8.36 2.87 6.46
N LEU A 100 7.83 1.99 5.60
CA LEU A 100 8.52 1.59 4.36
C LEU A 100 8.65 2.74 3.35
N LEU A 101 7.76 3.73 3.40
CA LEU A 101 7.82 4.91 2.54
C LEU A 101 8.84 5.96 3.01
N LYS A 102 9.24 5.91 4.29
CA LYS A 102 10.06 6.93 4.94
C LYS A 102 11.44 7.04 4.27
N GLY A 103 11.78 8.25 3.81
CA GLY A 103 13.04 8.52 3.11
C GLY A 103 13.19 7.85 1.75
N GLY A 104 12.12 7.22 1.23
CA GLY A 104 12.06 6.58 -0.08
C GLY A 104 11.31 7.41 -1.13
N LEU A 105 10.96 6.77 -2.24
CA LEU A 105 10.22 7.41 -3.34
C LEU A 105 8.83 7.90 -2.92
N GLY A 106 8.17 7.20 -2.00
CA GLY A 106 6.85 7.58 -1.47
C GLY A 106 6.91 8.43 -0.19
N ASP A 107 8.06 9.00 0.18
CA ASP A 107 8.15 9.81 1.41
C ASP A 107 7.28 11.07 1.35
N PHE A 108 7.08 11.61 0.14
CA PHE A 108 6.10 12.67 -0.10
C PHE A 108 4.68 12.23 0.30
N SER A 109 4.21 11.09 -0.22
CA SER A 109 2.91 10.51 0.11
C SER A 109 2.77 10.22 1.60
N ARG A 110 3.81 9.68 2.24
CA ARG A 110 3.85 9.49 3.69
C ARG A 110 3.67 10.81 4.44
N LYS A 111 4.38 11.87 4.05
CA LYS A 111 4.25 13.21 4.66
C LYS A 111 2.84 13.78 4.44
N ALA A 112 2.27 13.59 3.25
CA ALA A 112 0.89 13.96 2.97
C ALA A 112 -0.08 13.24 3.92
N ILE A 113 0.01 11.92 4.06
CA ILE A 113 -0.81 11.14 5.02
C ILE A 113 -0.65 11.66 6.44
N MET A 114 0.56 12.06 6.83
CA MET A 114 0.87 12.60 8.16
C MET A 114 0.37 14.04 8.40
N GLY A 115 -0.19 14.71 7.39
CA GLY A 115 -0.83 16.02 7.53
C GLY A 115 -0.24 17.13 6.67
N ASN A 116 0.82 16.87 5.91
CA ASN A 116 1.32 17.80 4.89
C ASN A 116 0.49 17.69 3.61
N ASN A 117 -0.81 17.93 3.73
CA ASN A 117 -1.81 17.79 2.67
C ASN A 117 -2.79 18.99 2.71
N LEU A 118 -3.70 19.07 1.73
CA LEU A 118 -4.67 20.17 1.61
C LEU A 118 -5.62 20.36 2.81
N SER A 119 -5.77 19.37 3.69
CA SER A 119 -6.56 19.50 4.94
C SER A 119 -5.75 19.96 6.16
N GLU A 120 -4.42 20.04 6.03
CA GLU A 120 -3.44 20.32 7.09
C GLU A 120 -3.58 19.40 8.32
N LYS A 121 -4.17 18.22 8.11
CA LYS A 121 -4.50 17.24 9.14
C LYS A 121 -4.10 15.86 8.67
N PRO A 122 -3.70 14.96 9.59
CA PRO A 122 -3.47 13.57 9.24
C PRO A 122 -4.69 12.95 8.54
N MET A 123 -4.44 12.31 7.40
CA MET A 123 -5.44 11.52 6.68
C MET A 123 -5.78 10.31 7.53
N ILE A 124 -7.05 9.92 7.57
CA ILE A 124 -7.47 8.69 8.26
C ILE A 124 -7.33 7.53 7.28
N VAL A 125 -6.62 6.47 7.68
CA VAL A 125 -6.38 5.29 6.85
C VAL A 125 -6.94 4.06 7.54
N GLU A 126 -7.86 3.36 6.86
CA GLU A 126 -8.53 2.18 7.40
C GLU A 126 -8.87 1.16 6.32
N PHE A 127 -8.96 -0.10 6.73
CA PHE A 127 -9.57 -1.13 5.90
C PHE A 127 -11.09 -0.99 5.96
N SER A 128 -11.77 -1.11 4.82
CA SER A 128 -13.21 -0.88 4.72
C SER A 128 -13.83 -1.74 3.63
N ASN A 129 -15.08 -2.13 3.83
CA ASN A 129 -15.92 -2.61 2.74
C ASN A 129 -16.29 -1.43 1.82
N LEU A 130 -15.66 -1.37 0.65
CA LEU A 130 -15.81 -0.25 -0.28
C LEU A 130 -17.19 -0.20 -0.94
N SER A 131 -17.97 -1.28 -0.93
CA SER A 131 -19.36 -1.26 -1.43
C SER A 131 -20.25 -0.30 -0.65
N ASN A 132 -19.88 0.05 0.59
CA ASN A 132 -20.59 1.04 1.41
C ASN A 132 -20.53 2.47 0.83
N PHE A 133 -19.58 2.75 -0.07
CA PHE A 133 -19.48 4.02 -0.80
C PHE A 133 -20.27 3.99 -2.12
N GLY A 134 -20.77 2.82 -2.51
CA GLY A 134 -21.52 2.57 -3.73
C GLY A 134 -21.05 1.27 -4.41
N GLN A 135 -21.96 0.61 -5.12
CA GLN A 135 -21.67 -0.69 -5.76
C GLN A 135 -20.53 -0.61 -6.78
N ALA A 136 -20.34 0.55 -7.42
CA ALA A 136 -19.25 0.77 -8.37
C ALA A 136 -17.87 0.57 -7.71
N TYR A 137 -17.73 0.87 -6.41
CA TYR A 137 -16.46 0.83 -5.67
C TYR A 137 -16.14 -0.55 -5.07
N SER A 138 -17.06 -1.52 -5.13
CA SER A 138 -16.93 -2.79 -4.41
C SER A 138 -15.64 -3.55 -4.74
N ASN A 139 -15.16 -3.39 -5.97
CA ASN A 139 -14.03 -4.15 -6.49
C ASN A 139 -12.70 -3.40 -6.42
N PHE A 140 -12.67 -2.14 -5.99
CA PHE A 140 -11.40 -1.40 -5.98
C PHE A 140 -10.50 -1.89 -4.89
N ASP A 141 -9.23 -1.56 -5.02
CA ASP A 141 -8.21 -1.91 -4.06
C ASP A 141 -8.09 -0.86 -2.96
N ALA A 142 -8.27 0.41 -3.31
CA ALA A 142 -8.43 1.50 -2.36
C ALA A 142 -9.24 2.66 -2.95
N LEU A 143 -9.54 3.64 -2.10
CA LEU A 143 -10.29 4.85 -2.42
C LEU A 143 -9.84 6.01 -1.53
N GLY A 144 -9.30 7.07 -2.14
CA GLY A 144 -9.22 8.39 -1.55
C GLY A 144 -10.61 9.00 -1.36
N TRP A 145 -10.89 9.53 -0.17
CA TRP A 145 -12.20 10.09 0.16
C TRP A 145 -12.10 11.38 0.97
N LYS A 146 -12.88 12.38 0.59
CA LYS A 146 -12.98 13.64 1.32
C LYS A 146 -14.33 13.76 2.00
N LYS A 147 -14.30 14.02 3.31
CA LYS A 147 -15.52 14.26 4.10
C LYS A 147 -15.32 15.50 4.96
N LYS A 148 -16.04 16.57 4.60
CA LYS A 148 -15.87 17.90 5.20
C LYS A 148 -14.40 18.36 5.05
N ASN A 149 -13.76 18.78 6.13
CA ASN A 149 -12.37 19.20 6.15
C ASN A 149 -11.43 18.08 6.63
N ARG A 150 -11.64 16.86 6.11
CA ARG A 150 -10.80 15.70 6.43
C ARG A 150 -10.73 14.75 5.24
N LEU A 151 -9.53 14.23 5.04
CA LEU A 151 -9.18 13.26 4.02
C LEU A 151 -9.05 11.86 4.63
N TYR A 152 -9.41 10.87 3.83
CA TYR A 152 -9.45 9.47 4.17
C TYR A 152 -8.82 8.66 3.04
N ILE A 153 -8.17 7.55 3.39
CA ILE A 153 -7.80 6.49 2.46
C ILE A 153 -8.48 5.22 2.97
N HIS A 154 -9.43 4.71 2.21
CA HIS A 154 -10.08 3.44 2.49
C HIS A 154 -9.43 2.35 1.64
N ILE A 155 -8.76 1.39 2.27
CA ILE A 155 -8.24 0.21 1.59
C ILE A 155 -9.31 -0.87 1.65
N ASN A 156 -9.55 -1.59 0.55
CA ASN A 156 -10.54 -2.65 0.56
C ASN A 156 -10.18 -3.74 1.58
N GLU A 157 -11.16 -4.16 2.38
CA GLU A 157 -10.96 -5.18 3.43
C GLU A 157 -10.43 -6.51 2.91
N LYS A 158 -10.62 -6.82 1.62
CA LYS A 158 -10.02 -7.98 0.94
C LYS A 158 -8.48 -7.98 0.96
N HIS A 159 -7.86 -6.86 1.36
CA HIS A 159 -6.41 -6.68 1.41
C HIS A 159 -5.85 -6.55 2.84
N GLN A 160 -6.63 -6.85 3.89
CA GLN A 160 -6.17 -6.77 5.28
C GLN A 160 -4.91 -7.62 5.55
N ASP A 161 -4.79 -8.76 4.88
CA ASP A 161 -3.66 -9.68 4.99
C ASP A 161 -2.56 -9.43 3.93
N ALA A 162 -2.71 -8.40 3.09
CA ALA A 162 -1.73 -8.05 2.06
C ALA A 162 -0.35 -7.73 2.67
N PRO A 163 0.76 -8.14 2.03
CA PRO A 163 2.10 -7.78 2.48
C PRO A 163 2.26 -6.26 2.63
N THR A 164 2.92 -5.83 3.72
CA THR A 164 3.11 -4.40 4.01
C THR A 164 3.77 -3.59 2.90
N PRO A 165 4.69 -4.13 2.06
CA PRO A 165 5.22 -3.37 0.92
C PRO A 165 4.20 -3.12 -0.19
N ALA A 166 3.21 -4.01 -0.37
CA ALA A 166 2.13 -3.81 -1.34
C ALA A 166 1.17 -2.72 -0.82
N LEU A 167 0.83 -2.76 0.47
CA LEU A 167 0.09 -1.68 1.12
C LEU A 167 0.81 -0.34 1.02
N ALA A 168 2.15 -0.32 1.16
CA ALA A 168 2.94 0.91 1.04
C ALA A 168 2.82 1.51 -0.37
N ALA A 169 2.83 0.69 -1.43
CA ALA A 169 2.66 1.14 -2.80
C ALA A 169 1.28 1.79 -3.01
N VAL A 170 0.20 1.14 -2.57
CA VAL A 170 -1.16 1.70 -2.62
C VAL A 170 -1.28 2.99 -1.81
N LEU A 171 -0.71 3.04 -0.61
CA LEU A 171 -0.70 4.27 0.19
C LEU A 171 0.05 5.40 -0.50
N ALA A 172 1.10 5.09 -1.26
CA ALA A 172 1.83 6.10 -2.02
C ALA A 172 0.96 6.73 -3.12
N HIS A 173 0.13 5.91 -3.78
CA HIS A 173 -0.86 6.33 -4.75
C HIS A 173 -1.93 7.22 -4.12
N GLU A 174 -2.69 6.67 -3.17
CA GLU A 174 -3.93 7.29 -2.67
C GLU A 174 -3.70 8.61 -1.93
N ALA A 175 -2.49 8.83 -1.42
CA ALA A 175 -2.12 10.09 -0.78
C ALA A 175 -2.07 11.29 -1.74
N LEU A 176 -2.08 11.05 -3.06
CA LEU A 176 -2.07 12.10 -4.09
C LEU A 176 -3.46 12.71 -4.28
N HIS A 177 -4.52 11.92 -4.07
CA HIS A 177 -5.91 12.35 -4.21
C HIS A 177 -6.36 13.14 -2.98
N GLN A 178 -6.07 14.44 -2.97
CA GLN A 178 -6.28 15.31 -1.80
C GLN A 178 -7.48 16.26 -1.92
N ASP A 179 -8.15 16.29 -3.08
CA ASP A 179 -9.32 17.12 -3.30
C ASP A 179 -10.44 16.38 -4.05
N ASP A 180 -11.41 17.13 -4.58
CA ASP A 180 -12.59 16.58 -5.25
C ASP A 180 -12.39 16.44 -6.77
N PHE A 181 -11.22 16.81 -7.29
CA PHE A 181 -10.85 16.64 -8.68
C PHE A 181 -10.10 15.32 -8.86
N ASN A 182 -10.24 14.75 -10.05
CA ASN A 182 -9.43 13.63 -10.50
C ASN A 182 -9.29 13.73 -12.02
N SER A 183 -8.17 13.27 -12.56
CA SER A 183 -7.89 13.31 -13.98
C SER A 183 -7.07 12.12 -14.45
N LEU A 184 -7.08 11.88 -15.76
CA LEU A 184 -6.26 10.84 -16.37
C LEU A 184 -4.75 11.06 -16.13
N ASN A 185 -4.31 12.32 -16.07
CA ASN A 185 -2.93 12.67 -15.76
C ASN A 185 -2.59 12.38 -14.29
N GLU A 186 -3.49 12.71 -13.38
CA GLU A 186 -3.34 12.42 -11.96
C GLU A 186 -3.26 10.91 -11.68
N GLU A 187 -4.18 10.12 -12.22
CA GLU A 187 -4.14 8.65 -12.16
C GLU A 187 -2.86 8.08 -12.79
N THR A 188 -2.41 8.64 -13.93
CA THR A 188 -1.16 8.23 -14.57
C THR A 188 0.04 8.47 -13.65
N TYR A 189 0.11 9.63 -13.01
CA TYR A 189 1.16 9.94 -12.05
C TYR A 189 1.09 9.02 -10.82
N ALA A 190 -0.11 8.81 -10.27
CA ALA A 190 -0.33 8.00 -9.08
C ALA A 190 0.05 6.53 -9.31
N TRP A 191 -0.41 5.93 -10.41
CA TRP A 191 -0.03 4.56 -10.80
C TRP A 191 1.47 4.44 -11.07
N THR A 192 2.11 5.48 -11.61
CA THR A 192 3.55 5.48 -11.88
C THR A 192 4.35 5.52 -10.57
N LEU A 193 3.94 6.38 -9.62
CA LEU A 193 4.55 6.44 -8.29
C LEU A 193 4.40 5.10 -7.55
N GLU A 194 3.20 4.53 -7.58
CA GLU A 194 2.89 3.22 -7.02
C GLU A 194 3.80 2.13 -7.59
N ALA A 195 3.89 2.05 -8.92
CA ALA A 195 4.75 1.08 -9.59
C ALA A 195 6.23 1.26 -9.20
N ALA A 196 6.70 2.51 -9.09
CA ALA A 196 8.08 2.82 -8.71
C ALA A 196 8.37 2.42 -7.24
N VAL A 197 7.45 2.70 -6.32
CA VAL A 197 7.54 2.30 -4.92
C VAL A 197 7.55 0.78 -4.79
N TRP A 198 6.59 0.09 -5.40
CA TRP A 198 6.54 -1.37 -5.38
C TRP A 198 7.81 -1.98 -5.98
N THR A 199 8.29 -1.47 -7.12
CA THR A 199 9.51 -1.96 -7.77
C THR A 199 10.69 -1.90 -6.81
N LYS A 200 10.92 -0.74 -6.17
CA LYS A 200 12.04 -0.56 -5.23
C LYS A 200 11.93 -1.45 -3.99
N LEU A 201 10.74 -1.60 -3.42
CA LEU A 201 10.54 -2.43 -2.23
C LEU A 201 10.67 -3.93 -2.54
N SER A 202 10.10 -4.37 -3.66
CA SER A 202 10.13 -5.77 -4.10
C SER A 202 11.48 -6.21 -4.69
N GLU A 203 12.33 -5.28 -5.13
CA GLU A 203 13.73 -5.57 -5.48
C GLU A 203 14.60 -5.74 -4.23
N LYS A 204 14.33 -4.95 -3.17
CA LYS A 204 15.05 -5.05 -1.91
C LYS A 204 14.79 -6.39 -1.21
N ASP A 205 13.58 -6.91 -1.30
CA ASP A 205 13.22 -8.24 -0.78
C ASP A 205 12.36 -9.00 -1.81
N PRO A 206 13.02 -9.77 -2.70
CA PRO A 206 12.36 -10.43 -3.83
C PRO A 206 11.24 -11.39 -3.47
N LYS A 207 11.21 -11.92 -2.23
CA LYS A 207 10.18 -12.87 -1.78
C LYS A 207 8.76 -12.30 -1.90
N TYR A 208 8.62 -10.97 -1.86
CA TYR A 208 7.33 -10.32 -1.98
C TYR A 208 6.73 -10.46 -3.39
N ASN A 209 7.54 -10.70 -4.42
CA ASN A 209 7.03 -10.90 -5.79
C ASN A 209 6.28 -12.23 -5.96
N ASP A 210 6.55 -13.22 -5.10
CA ASP A 210 6.05 -14.59 -5.24
C ASP A 210 4.69 -14.81 -4.56
N SER A 211 4.15 -13.79 -3.87
CA SER A 211 2.85 -13.89 -3.23
C SER A 211 1.71 -13.88 -4.25
N MET A 212 0.77 -14.82 -4.10
CA MET A 212 -0.46 -14.90 -4.89
C MET A 212 -1.58 -13.98 -4.36
N HIS A 213 -1.28 -13.11 -3.39
CA HIS A 213 -2.25 -12.17 -2.88
C HIS A 213 -2.72 -11.21 -3.99
N PRO A 214 -4.04 -10.93 -4.15
CA PRO A 214 -4.56 -10.12 -5.25
C PRO A 214 -3.87 -8.76 -5.41
N LEU A 215 -3.58 -8.08 -4.29
CA LEU A 215 -2.86 -6.81 -4.34
C LEU A 215 -1.44 -6.96 -4.92
N VAL A 216 -0.70 -8.01 -4.54
CA VAL A 216 0.65 -8.25 -5.07
C VAL A 216 0.61 -8.55 -6.57
N ILE A 217 -0.40 -9.28 -7.04
CA ILE A 217 -0.58 -9.54 -8.47
C ILE A 217 -0.78 -8.23 -9.24
N ARG A 218 -1.59 -7.31 -8.70
CA ARG A 218 -1.77 -5.96 -9.26
C ARG A 218 -0.45 -5.19 -9.26
N GLU A 219 0.25 -5.14 -8.14
CA GLU A 219 1.53 -4.43 -8.04
C GLU A 219 2.58 -4.97 -9.02
N ASN A 220 2.67 -6.30 -9.16
CA ASN A 220 3.53 -6.94 -10.14
C ASN A 220 3.13 -6.61 -11.59
N THR A 221 1.85 -6.39 -11.86
CA THR A 221 1.36 -5.95 -13.17
C THR A 221 1.82 -4.52 -13.46
N LEU A 222 1.67 -3.61 -12.50
CA LEU A 222 2.18 -2.24 -12.61
C LEU A 222 3.70 -2.19 -12.80
N LYS A 223 4.45 -2.95 -12.01
CA LYS A 223 5.91 -3.09 -12.17
C LYS A 223 6.31 -3.56 -13.56
N LYS A 224 5.62 -4.55 -14.14
CA LYS A 224 5.89 -5.00 -15.52
C LYS A 224 5.67 -3.87 -16.53
N LEU A 225 4.60 -3.08 -16.39
CA LEU A 225 4.35 -1.93 -17.27
C LEU A 225 5.43 -0.85 -17.11
N PHE A 226 5.83 -0.56 -15.88
CA PHE A 226 6.87 0.42 -15.55
C PHE A 226 8.23 0.04 -16.12
N ILE A 227 8.67 -1.20 -15.89
CA ILE A 227 9.93 -1.73 -16.45
C ILE A 227 9.88 -1.77 -17.98
N LYS A 228 8.77 -2.24 -18.57
CA LYS A 228 8.58 -2.23 -20.03
C LYS A 228 8.65 -0.81 -20.61
N GLY A 229 8.22 0.18 -19.84
CA GLY A 229 8.32 1.60 -20.15
C GLY A 229 9.70 2.19 -19.94
N ASN A 230 10.73 1.39 -19.62
CA ASN A 230 12.05 1.85 -19.20
C ASN A 230 11.97 2.82 -18.00
N TYR A 231 11.20 2.43 -16.98
CA TYR A 231 10.97 3.21 -15.76
C TYR A 231 10.32 4.58 -16.02
N THR A 232 9.44 4.65 -17.03
CA THR A 232 8.60 5.81 -17.35
C THR A 232 7.12 5.43 -17.28
N SER A 233 6.25 6.45 -17.29
CA SER A 233 4.79 6.31 -17.31
C SER A 233 4.24 5.71 -18.62
N LYS A 234 5.03 5.59 -19.69
CA LYS A 234 4.56 5.36 -21.08
C LYS A 234 3.46 4.28 -21.22
N PHE A 235 3.68 3.10 -20.63
CA PHE A 235 2.69 2.01 -20.70
C PHE A 235 1.62 2.09 -19.62
N ILE A 236 1.93 2.68 -18.46
CA ILE A 236 0.96 2.95 -17.40
C ILE A 236 -0.08 3.93 -17.90
N ARG A 237 0.34 5.05 -18.50
CA ARG A 237 -0.52 6.05 -19.12
C ARG A 237 -1.46 5.43 -20.14
N LYS A 238 -0.93 4.57 -21.02
CA LYS A 238 -1.76 3.84 -21.98
C LYS A 238 -2.84 3.02 -21.28
N THR A 239 -2.48 2.29 -20.22
CA THR A 239 -3.45 1.51 -19.43
C THR A 239 -4.49 2.41 -18.78
N VAL A 240 -4.10 3.50 -18.12
CA VAL A 240 -5.00 4.47 -17.48
C VAL A 240 -5.98 5.06 -18.49
N TYR A 241 -5.50 5.57 -19.63
CA TYR A 241 -6.34 6.18 -20.67
C TYR A 241 -7.28 5.19 -21.36
N SER A 242 -6.96 3.89 -21.32
CA SER A 242 -7.82 2.82 -21.85
C SER A 242 -8.74 2.18 -20.82
N ASN A 243 -8.63 2.55 -19.54
CA ASN A 243 -9.44 1.98 -18.48
C ASN A 243 -10.88 2.49 -18.60
N PRO A 244 -11.89 1.63 -18.83
CA PRO A 244 -13.28 2.04 -18.93
C PRO A 244 -13.77 2.79 -17.69
N GLY A 245 -13.19 2.51 -16.53
CA GLY A 245 -13.53 3.18 -15.29
C GLY A 245 -13.09 4.63 -15.19
N TYR A 246 -12.17 5.06 -16.04
CA TYR A 246 -11.68 6.43 -16.12
C TYR A 246 -12.20 7.17 -17.37
N ALA A 247 -13.09 6.56 -18.15
CA ALA A 247 -13.54 7.09 -19.44
C ALA A 247 -14.21 8.48 -19.34
N ASN A 248 -14.74 8.84 -18.16
CA ASN A 248 -15.40 10.12 -17.92
C ASN A 248 -14.51 11.13 -17.17
N LEU A 249 -13.26 10.78 -16.84
CA LEU A 249 -12.35 11.72 -16.20
C LEU A 249 -11.84 12.75 -17.21
N PRO A 250 -11.70 14.03 -16.82
CA PRO A 250 -10.98 14.99 -17.63
C PRO A 250 -9.52 14.55 -17.78
N SER A 251 -8.83 15.07 -18.80
CA SER A 251 -7.40 14.79 -18.98
C SER A 251 -6.54 15.39 -17.87
N ARG A 252 -6.95 16.53 -17.30
CA ARG A 252 -6.18 17.32 -16.33
C ARG A 252 -7.00 17.68 -15.10
N SER A 253 -6.33 17.84 -13.97
CA SER A 253 -6.82 18.36 -12.68
C SER A 253 -5.79 19.34 -12.11
N PRO A 254 -6.15 20.19 -11.13
CA PRO A 254 -5.19 21.09 -10.49
C PRO A 254 -3.96 20.35 -9.95
N GLY A 255 -2.76 20.81 -10.30
CA GLY A 255 -1.48 20.16 -9.96
C GLY A 255 -1.06 19.03 -10.92
N PHE A 256 -1.90 18.68 -11.90
CA PHE A 256 -1.66 17.62 -12.90
C PHE A 256 -1.96 18.09 -14.34
N GLU A 257 -1.50 19.30 -14.68
CA GLU A 257 -1.79 19.95 -15.96
C GLU A 257 -0.86 19.53 -17.11
N ASP A 258 0.24 18.82 -16.83
CA ASP A 258 1.27 18.50 -17.81
C ASP A 258 0.84 17.39 -18.79
N ASP A 259 0.88 17.69 -20.09
CA ASP A 259 0.58 16.72 -21.14
C ASP A 259 1.72 15.72 -21.38
N SER A 260 2.94 16.03 -20.93
CA SER A 260 4.15 15.26 -21.18
C SER A 260 4.46 14.18 -20.12
N LEU A 261 3.54 13.97 -19.17
CA LEU A 261 3.58 12.88 -18.19
C LEU A 261 3.84 11.51 -18.82
#